data_AF-A0AAV8X5H7-F1
#
_entry.id   AF-A0AAV8X5H7-F1
#
_cell.length_a   1.000
_cell.length_b   1.000
_cell.length_c   1.000
_cell.angle_alpha   90.00
_cell.angle_beta   90.00
_cell.angle_gamma   90.00
#
_symmetry.space_group_name_H-M   'P 1'
#
loop_
_entity.id
_entity.type
_entity.pdbx_description
1 polymer ?
#
loop_
_entity_poly.entity_id
_entity_poly.type
_entity_poly.pdbx_seq_one_letter_code
_entity_poly.pdbx_strand_id
1 'polypeptide(L)' 'MLLTLLMLKIAYKDDAMGKTQVYEWFARFKNGDMSIDDNPHFGRPSTARNDENVEKIRELVLTDR' A
#
# COMPACT_ATOMS: atom_id res chain seq x y z
N MET A 1 16.53 -1.45 -19.39
CA MET A 1 15.13 -1.71 -19.00
C MET A 1 14.61 -3.07 -19.50
N LEU A 2 14.71 -3.43 -20.78
CA LEU A 2 14.40 -4.81 -21.21
C LEU A 2 15.39 -5.84 -20.64
N LEU A 3 16.68 -5.51 -20.61
CA LEU A 3 17.72 -6.37 -20.01
C LEU A 3 17.52 -6.57 -18.50
N THR A 4 17.11 -5.54 -17.75
CA THR A 4 16.88 -5.64 -16.30
C THR A 4 15.70 -6.55 -15.99
N LEU A 5 14.62 -6.47 -16.78
CA LEU A 5 13.49 -7.39 -16.67
C LEU A 5 13.90 -8.84 -16.97
N LEU A 6 14.74 -9.06 -17.99
CA LEU A 6 15.23 -10.40 -18.32
C LEU A 6 16.11 -10.96 -17.20
N MET A 7 17.03 -10.16 -16.66
CA MET A 7 17.92 -10.56 -15.57
C MET A 7 17.13 -10.90 -14.30
N LEU A 8 16.11 -10.11 -13.95
CA LEU A 8 15.21 -10.39 -12.84
C LEU A 8 14.47 -11.72 -13.04
N LYS A 9 13.94 -11.98 -14.24
CA LYS A 9 13.28 -13.26 -14.55
C LYS A 9 14.22 -14.45 -14.48
N ILE A 10 15.45 -14.32 -14.96
CA ILE A 10 16.44 -15.39 -14.90
C ILE A 10 16.82 -15.71 -13.46
N ALA A 11 17.03 -14.68 -12.62
CA ALA A 11 17.45 -14.85 -11.24
C ALA A 11 16.33 -15.35 -10.32
N TYR A 12 15.13 -14.78 -10.43
CA TYR A 12 14.04 -14.99 -9.47
C TYR A 12 12.86 -15.80 -10.02
N LYS A 13 12.84 -16.11 -11.31
CA LYS A 13 11.79 -16.91 -11.97
C LYS A 13 10.39 -16.38 -11.67
N ASP A 14 9.57 -17.17 -10.98
CA ASP A 14 8.18 -16.86 -10.65
C ASP A 14 8.05 -15.81 -9.54
N ASP A 15 9.10 -15.64 -8.73
CA ASP A 15 9.20 -14.60 -7.70
C ASP A 15 9.73 -13.27 -8.26
N ALA A 16 9.98 -13.20 -9.57
CA ALA A 16 10.47 -11.98 -10.20
C ALA A 16 9.41 -10.88 -10.18
N MET A 17 9.84 -9.67 -9.85
CA MET A 17 9.00 -8.49 -9.84
C MET A 17 8.33 -8.24 -11.20
N GLY A 18 7.07 -7.79 -11.17
CA GLY A 18 6.30 -7.46 -12.36
C GLY A 18 6.87 -6.28 -13.14
N LYS A 19 6.60 -6.23 -14.45
CA LYS A 19 7.10 -5.19 -15.35
C LYS A 19 6.80 -3.77 -14.88
N THR A 20 5.58 -3.53 -14.37
CA THR A 20 5.14 -2.22 -13.88
C THR A 20 5.95 -1.77 -12.67
N GLN A 21 6.13 -2.64 -11.68
CA GLN A 21 6.88 -2.33 -10.47
C GLN A 21 8.35 -2.02 -10.78
N VAL A 22 8.97 -2.76 -11.72
CA VAL A 22 10.35 -2.47 -12.18
C VAL A 22 10.45 -1.08 -12.82
N TYR A 23 9.42 -0.63 -13.53
CA TYR A 23 9.41 0.71 -14.13
C TYR A 23 9.21 1.81 -13.10
N GLU A 24 8.37 1.58 -12.10
CA GLU A 24 8.19 2.51 -10.97
C GLU A 24 9.50 2.71 -10.21
N TRP A 25 10.18 1.62 -9.82
CA TRP A 25 11.48 1.69 -9.17
C TRP A 25 12.53 2.38 -10.03
N PHE A 26 12.58 2.09 -11.33
CA PHE A 26 13.50 2.76 -12.25
C PHE A 26 13.25 4.28 -12.31
N ALA A 27 12.00 4.71 -12.33
CA ALA A 27 11.65 6.12 -12.33
C ALA A 27 12.02 6.81 -11.00
N ARG A 28 11.77 6.16 -9.86
CA ARG A 28 12.17 6.64 -8.53
C ARG A 28 13.68 6.89 -8.45
N PHE A 29 14.47 5.87 -8.80
CA PHE A 29 15.93 5.99 -8.79
C PHE A 29 16.44 7.05 -9.77
N LYS A 30 15.85 7.17 -10.96
CA LYS A 30 16.21 8.21 -11.93
C LYS A 30 15.92 9.63 -11.40
N ASN A 31 14.90 9.77 -10.56
CA ASN A 31 14.53 11.04 -9.93
C ASN A 31 15.33 11.33 -8.65
N GLY A 32 16.28 10.46 -8.27
CA GLY A 32 17.12 10.61 -7.09
C GLY A 32 16.48 10.11 -5.79
N ASP A 33 15.27 9.52 -5.85
CA ASP A 33 14.69 8.82 -4.71
C ASP A 33 15.34 7.44 -4.59
N MET A 34 16.29 7.34 -3.68
CA MET A 34 17.04 6.11 -3.39
C MET A 34 16.50 5.37 -2.15
N SER A 35 15.36 5.82 -1.60
CA SER A 35 14.73 5.14 -0.47
C SER A 35 14.21 3.78 -0.91
N ILE A 36 14.56 2.75 -0.14
CA ILE A 36 14.03 1.38 -0.32
C ILE A 36 12.79 1.12 0.53
N ASP A 37 12.48 2.04 1.45
CA ASP A 37 11.35 1.91 2.35
C ASP A 37 10.03 2.16 1.59
N ASP A 38 8.96 1.53 2.07
CA ASP A 38 7.62 1.79 1.58
C ASP A 38 7.20 3.22 1.95
N ASN A 39 6.60 3.91 0.97
CA ASN A 39 5.96 5.19 1.25
C ASN A 39 4.81 4.98 2.23
N PRO A 40 4.48 5.99 3.08
CA PRO A 40 3.36 5.91 3.99
C PRO A 40 2.10 5.39 3.30
N HIS A 41 1.65 4.20 3.71
CA HIS A 41 0.42 3.64 3.20
C HIS A 41 -0.74 4.28 3.94
N PHE A 42 -1.51 5.11 3.23
CA PHE A 42 -2.82 5.51 3.73
C PHE A 42 -3.70 4.28 3.74
N GLY A 43 -3.82 3.66 4.91
CA GLY A 43 -4.79 2.60 5.15
C GLY A 43 -6.21 3.10 4.87
N ARG A 44 -7.17 2.18 4.86
CA ARG A 44 -8.59 2.55 4.68
C ARG A 44 -8.99 3.56 5.76
N PRO A 45 -9.45 4.77 5.40
CA PRO A 45 -10.01 5.68 6.37
C PRO A 45 -11.20 4.99 7.06
N SER A 46 -11.16 4.90 8.39
CA SER A 46 -12.27 4.38 9.16
C SER A 46 -13.40 5.41 9.17
N THR A 47 -14.33 5.29 8.24
CA THR A 47 -15.54 6.14 8.19
C THR A 47 -16.57 5.76 9.25
N ALA A 48 -16.43 4.59 9.89
CA ALA A 48 -17.37 4.09 10.89
C ALA A 48 -17.23 4.78 12.25
N ARG A 49 -16.02 5.27 12.57
CA ARG A 49 -15.70 5.89 13.86
C ARG A 49 -15.83 7.41 13.76
N ASN A 50 -17.06 7.90 13.84
CA ASN A 50 -17.36 9.31 14.08
C ASN A 50 -18.12 9.45 15.41
N ASP A 51 -18.12 10.66 15.98
CA ASP A 51 -18.71 10.90 17.30
C ASP A 51 -20.23 10.62 17.32
N GLU A 52 -20.92 10.90 16.21
CA GLU A 52 -22.35 10.58 16.05
C GLU A 52 -22.66 9.08 16.14
N ASN A 53 -21.88 8.22 15.48
CA ASN A 53 -22.07 6.77 15.55
C ASN A 53 -21.69 6.24 16.93
N VAL A 54 -20.68 6.82 17.57
CA VAL A 54 -20.31 6.46 18.95
C VAL A 54 -21.46 6.78 19.90
N GLU A 55 -22.09 7.94 19.76
CA GLU A 55 -23.21 8.33 20.62
C GLU A 55 -24.46 7.48 20.38
N LYS A 56 -24.82 7.24 19.11
CA LYS A 56 -25.94 6.33 18.76
C LYS A 56 -25.75 4.93 19.35
N ILE A 57 -24.53 4.38 19.28
CA ILE A 57 -24.23 3.07 19.86
C ILE A 57 -24.36 3.12 21.39
N ARG A 58 -23.91 4.19 22.05
CA ARG A 58 -24.07 4.37 23.51
C ARG A 58 -25.55 4.38 23.91
N GLU A 59 -26.38 5.12 23.20
CA GLU A 59 -27.83 5.20 23.45
C GLU A 59 -28.52 3.84 23.29
N LEU A 60 -28.19 3.10 22.23
CA LEU A 60 -28.72 1.75 21.99
C LEU A 60 -28.35 0.78 23.12
N VAL A 61 -27.10 0.82 23.61
CA VAL A 61 -26.68 -0.05 24.73
C VAL A 61 -27.35 0.34 26.05
N LEU A 62 -27.61 1.64 26.28
CA LEU A 62 -28.31 2.11 27.49
C LEU A 62 -29.80 1.74 27.51
N THR A 63 -30.43 1.65 26.33
CA THR A 63 -31.87 1.31 26.20
C THR A 63 -32.16 -0.19 26.13
N ASP A 64 -31.14 -1.03 25.92
CA ASP A 64 -31.22 -2.51 25.94
C ASP A 64 -31.14 -3.12 27.36
N ARG A 65 -31.01 -2.29 28.40
CA ARG A 65 -31.01 -2.69 29.82
C ARG A 65 -32.37 -2.49 30.47
#